data_AF-A0A093UP60-F1
#
_entry.id   AF-A0A093UP60-F1
#
_cell.length_a   1.000
_cell.length_b   1.000
_cell.length_c   1.000
_cell.angle_alpha   90.00
_cell.angle_beta   90.00
_cell.angle_gamma   90.00
#
_symmetry.space_group_name_H-M   'P 1'
#
loop_
_entity.id
_entity.type
_entity.pdbx_description
1 polymer ?
#
loop_
_entity_poly.entity_id
_entity_poly.type
_entity_poly.pdbx_seq_one_letter_code
_entity_poly.pdbx_strand_id
1 'polypeptide(L)'
;MVKPAGDGVPLLYTSIVLLSVSWTVFVLRVGVRLWRKALGLDDYLMFCGLLLYSVTASICIVCSFLGSGQLAAALTPDIIRKGTKLFFIAEFFYASGAAVIKCSIAFTLLRIAASRQFFTWAIISIMVASGLSAIIFMVGVANICHPITTLWGETTNGTCNPKLDSDISFFFSAIEIVTDFALAILPAILLWDIQMKKTVKFSVIIILGMAAFASCATIVRLRYLSLYSNPAEFMFSTGAIGLWSIIEEGIGIIAGSLPALRPLLSFSIFGRSSAGGSSSTPSNNQKRSWSGHHQLDSGVKMDTLPRMNSVDGDVYGDGGSERHILKRTDVAVTSNARSTISGAWERSQVLGFKPQP
;
A
#
# COMPACT_ATOMS: atom_id res chain seq x y z
N MET A 1 -15.38 19.27 32.36
CA MET A 1 -15.67 18.39 31.20
C MET A 1 -17.18 18.21 31.15
N VAL A 2 -17.76 18.23 29.95
CA VAL A 2 -19.20 18.00 29.73
C VAL A 2 -19.38 16.57 29.26
N LYS A 3 -20.51 15.95 29.60
CA LYS A 3 -20.85 14.63 29.07
C LYS A 3 -21.01 14.74 27.54
N PRO A 4 -20.38 13.85 26.74
CA PRO A 4 -20.57 13.85 25.30
C PRO A 4 -22.05 13.64 24.96
N ALA A 5 -22.57 14.45 24.05
CA ALA A 5 -23.95 14.44 23.58
C ALA A 5 -23.99 14.84 22.09
N GLY A 6 -25.11 14.56 21.41
CA GLY A 6 -25.24 14.83 19.98
C GLY A 6 -24.16 14.12 19.15
N ASP A 7 -23.54 14.88 18.23
CA ASP A 7 -22.51 14.37 17.32
C ASP A 7 -21.16 14.13 18.01
N GLY A 8 -20.99 14.56 19.27
CA GLY A 8 -19.80 14.25 20.06
C GLY A 8 -19.71 12.79 20.52
N VAL A 9 -20.85 12.08 20.58
CA VAL A 9 -20.90 10.65 20.94
C VAL A 9 -20.31 9.77 19.83
N PRO A 10 -20.75 9.86 18.56
CA PRO A 10 -20.14 9.09 17.48
C PRO A 10 -18.68 9.45 17.26
N LEU A 11 -18.28 10.72 17.44
CA LEU A 11 -16.87 11.13 17.40
C LEU A 11 -16.02 10.32 18.39
N LEU A 12 -16.42 10.28 19.67
CA LEU A 12 -15.69 9.58 20.71
C LEU A 12 -15.52 8.08 20.42
N TYR A 13 -16.62 7.37 20.13
CA TYR A 13 -16.55 5.93 19.92
C TYR A 13 -15.79 5.57 18.65
N THR A 14 -16.00 6.35 17.57
CA THR A 14 -15.31 6.12 16.30
C THR A 14 -13.81 6.35 16.43
N SER A 15 -13.39 7.40 17.13
CA SER A 15 -11.97 7.66 17.42
C SER A 15 -11.31 6.51 18.18
N ILE A 16 -11.95 5.98 19.22
CA ILE A 16 -11.39 4.86 20.00
C ILE A 16 -11.28 3.59 19.14
N VAL A 17 -12.36 3.25 18.43
CA VAL A 17 -12.40 2.03 17.61
C VAL A 17 -11.39 2.12 16.47
N LEU A 18 -11.40 3.18 15.67
CA LEU A 18 -10.48 3.32 14.54
C LEU A 18 -9.03 3.45 14.98
N LEU A 19 -8.74 4.11 16.11
CA LEU A 19 -7.39 4.13 16.66
C LEU A 19 -6.89 2.72 16.99
N SER A 20 -7.71 1.91 17.69
CA SER A 20 -7.35 0.53 18.03
C SER A 20 -7.14 -0.35 16.80
N VAL A 21 -8.00 -0.20 15.78
CA VAL A 21 -7.90 -0.94 14.51
C VAL A 21 -6.65 -0.52 13.74
N SER A 22 -6.36 0.78 13.63
CA SER A 22 -5.18 1.31 12.93
C SER A 22 -3.88 0.80 13.53
N TRP A 23 -3.76 0.79 14.87
CA TRP A 23 -2.60 0.21 15.56
C TRP A 23 -2.47 -1.29 15.28
N THR A 24 -3.56 -2.04 15.38
CA THR A 24 -3.57 -3.49 15.11
C THR A 24 -3.12 -3.79 13.67
N VAL A 25 -3.64 -3.05 12.70
CA VAL A 25 -3.30 -3.19 11.29
C VAL A 25 -1.83 -2.83 11.03
N PHE A 26 -1.31 -1.80 11.68
CA PHE A 26 0.09 -1.41 11.56
C PHE A 26 1.04 -2.46 12.15
N VAL A 27 0.73 -3.00 13.34
CA VAL A 27 1.52 -4.10 13.94
C VAL A 27 1.54 -5.31 13.00
N LEU A 28 0.41 -5.65 12.41
CA LEU A 28 0.33 -6.74 11.43
C LEU A 28 1.16 -6.45 10.19
N ARG A 29 1.11 -5.21 9.66
CA ARG A 29 1.94 -4.75 8.54
C ARG A 29 3.42 -4.94 8.83
N VAL A 30 3.89 -4.47 9.97
CA VAL A 30 5.31 -4.57 10.37
C VAL A 30 5.71 -6.03 10.55
N GLY A 31 4.88 -6.85 11.21
CA GLY A 31 5.14 -8.29 11.37
C GLY A 31 5.33 -9.01 10.04
N VAL A 32 4.45 -8.76 9.07
CA VAL A 32 4.54 -9.36 7.73
C VAL A 32 5.78 -8.88 6.96
N ARG A 33 6.16 -7.62 7.11
CA ARG A 33 7.32 -7.06 6.41
C ARG A 33 8.65 -7.47 7.03
N LEU A 34 8.68 -7.65 8.35
CA LEU A 34 9.81 -8.29 9.05
C LEU A 34 9.98 -9.73 8.60
N TRP A 35 8.90 -10.52 8.56
CA TRP A 35 8.93 -11.91 8.10
C TRP A 35 9.47 -12.02 6.65
N ARG A 36 9.10 -11.06 5.79
CA ARG A 36 9.57 -11.01 4.39
C ARG A 36 10.88 -10.25 4.18
N LYS A 37 11.52 -9.75 5.24
CA LYS A 37 12.75 -8.94 5.18
C LYS A 37 12.66 -7.78 4.17
N ALA A 38 11.49 -7.14 4.12
CA ALA A 38 11.13 -6.17 3.07
C ALA A 38 10.80 -4.77 3.62
N LEU A 39 11.28 -4.44 4.82
CA LEU A 39 11.11 -3.10 5.41
C LEU A 39 11.59 -2.02 4.45
N GLY A 40 10.79 -0.98 4.28
CA GLY A 40 11.08 0.14 3.41
C GLY A 40 10.88 1.48 4.11
N LEU A 41 11.32 2.55 3.45
CA LEU A 41 11.06 3.93 3.90
C LEU A 41 9.56 4.19 4.08
N ASP A 42 8.72 3.54 3.28
CA ASP A 42 7.27 3.64 3.35
C ASP A 42 6.71 3.21 4.73
N ASP A 43 7.35 2.27 5.42
CA ASP A 43 6.91 1.80 6.73
C ASP A 43 7.21 2.83 7.84
N TYR A 44 8.35 3.53 7.74
CA TYR A 44 8.69 4.63 8.65
C TYR A 44 7.76 5.83 8.47
N LEU A 45 7.42 6.16 7.21
CA LEU A 45 6.45 7.20 6.92
C LEU A 45 5.05 6.82 7.42
N MET A 46 4.64 5.56 7.25
CA MET A 46 3.36 5.08 7.79
C MET A 46 3.34 5.15 9.32
N PHE A 47 4.45 4.82 9.98
CA PHE A 47 4.58 4.95 11.43
C PHE A 47 4.45 6.40 11.88
N CYS A 48 5.14 7.33 11.21
CA CYS A 48 5.04 8.76 11.49
C CYS A 48 3.59 9.26 11.33
N GLY A 49 2.91 8.85 10.24
CA GLY A 49 1.51 9.14 10.03
C GLY A 49 0.60 8.57 11.13
N LEU A 50 0.85 7.34 11.57
CA LEU A 50 0.11 6.70 12.68
C LEU A 50 0.30 7.45 14.00
N LEU A 51 1.50 7.98 14.28
CA LEU A 51 1.75 8.79 15.47
C LEU A 51 0.96 10.11 15.40
N LEU A 52 0.99 10.81 14.28
CA LEU A 52 0.22 12.04 14.07
C LEU A 52 -1.28 11.77 14.20
N TYR A 53 -1.79 10.72 13.55
CA TYR A 53 -3.17 10.26 13.69
C TYR A 53 -3.55 9.94 15.14
N SER A 54 -2.63 9.32 15.90
CA SER A 54 -2.87 9.01 17.32
C SER A 54 -3.01 10.28 18.17
N VAL A 55 -2.23 11.32 17.85
CA VAL A 55 -2.35 12.64 18.49
C VAL A 55 -3.68 13.28 18.12
N THR A 56 -4.05 13.32 16.83
CA THR A 56 -5.34 13.83 16.35
C THR A 56 -6.51 13.12 17.04
N ALA A 57 -6.52 11.79 17.04
CA ALA A 57 -7.56 10.97 17.69
C ALA A 57 -7.66 11.24 19.20
N SER A 58 -6.52 11.34 19.89
CA SER A 58 -6.49 11.66 21.32
C SER A 58 -7.10 13.04 21.61
N ILE A 59 -6.75 14.04 20.80
CA ILE A 59 -7.32 15.39 20.91
C ILE A 59 -8.83 15.37 20.62
N CYS A 60 -9.28 14.67 19.58
CA CYS A 60 -10.71 14.53 19.26
C CYS A 60 -11.51 13.86 20.38
N ILE A 61 -10.95 12.84 21.05
CA ILE A 61 -11.56 12.22 22.23
C ILE A 61 -11.73 13.27 23.34
N VAL A 62 -10.70 14.07 23.63
CA VAL A 62 -10.78 15.14 24.63
C VAL A 62 -11.77 16.24 24.20
N CYS A 63 -11.80 16.62 22.92
CA CYS A 63 -12.75 17.58 22.35
C CYS A 63 -14.20 17.11 22.49
N SER A 64 -14.46 15.81 22.45
CA SER A 64 -15.79 15.23 22.69
C SER A 64 -16.30 15.53 24.11
N PHE A 65 -15.39 15.62 25.09
CA PHE A 65 -15.69 16.05 26.48
C PHE A 65 -15.65 17.58 26.68
N LEU A 66 -15.25 18.32 25.65
CA LEU A 66 -15.25 19.78 25.60
C LEU A 66 -16.39 20.33 24.74
N GLY A 67 -17.43 19.52 24.46
CA GLY A 67 -18.63 19.99 23.80
C GLY A 67 -18.63 19.94 22.27
N SER A 68 -17.63 19.31 21.66
CA SER A 68 -17.63 19.09 20.21
C SER A 68 -18.87 18.30 19.79
N GLY A 69 -19.62 18.79 18.79
CA GLY A 69 -20.87 18.18 18.34
C GLY A 69 -22.12 18.57 19.16
N GLN A 70 -22.02 19.55 20.06
CA GLN A 70 -23.13 20.08 20.83
C GLN A 70 -23.42 21.54 20.45
N LEU A 71 -24.70 21.94 20.55
CA LEU A 71 -25.15 23.31 20.31
C LEU A 71 -24.55 24.27 21.34
N ALA A 72 -24.21 25.49 20.92
CA ALA A 72 -23.58 26.48 21.80
C ALA A 72 -24.42 26.83 23.03
N ALA A 73 -25.75 26.77 22.92
CA ALA A 73 -26.68 27.01 24.04
C ALA A 73 -26.52 26.02 25.21
N ALA A 74 -25.98 24.83 24.97
CA ALA A 74 -25.76 23.81 26.01
C ALA A 74 -24.38 23.94 26.70
N LEU A 75 -23.55 24.91 26.29
CA LEU A 75 -22.13 24.97 26.63
C LEU A 75 -21.78 26.27 27.37
N THR A 76 -20.89 26.15 28.35
CA THR A 76 -20.30 27.29 29.04
C THR A 76 -19.20 27.93 28.16
N PRO A 77 -19.05 29.27 28.11
CA PRO A 77 -18.04 29.94 27.30
C PRO A 77 -16.60 29.45 27.55
N ASP A 78 -16.25 29.08 28.79
CA ASP A 78 -14.94 28.52 29.11
C ASP A 78 -14.66 27.17 28.44
N ILE A 79 -15.69 26.34 28.28
CA ILE A 79 -15.59 25.04 27.60
C ILE A 79 -15.42 25.26 26.11
N ILE A 80 -16.19 26.20 25.52
CA ILE A 80 -16.08 26.58 24.11
C ILE A 80 -14.65 27.06 23.81
N ARG A 81 -14.10 27.99 24.62
CA ARG A 81 -12.72 28.48 24.46
C ARG A 81 -11.69 27.36 24.44
N LYS A 82 -11.77 26.44 25.42
CA LYS A 82 -10.85 25.30 25.50
C LYS A 82 -11.05 24.34 24.32
N GLY A 83 -12.29 24.06 23.95
CA GLY A 83 -12.65 23.23 22.81
C GLY A 83 -12.10 23.77 21.50
N THR A 84 -12.33 25.05 21.20
CA THR A 84 -11.81 25.73 20.01
C THR A 84 -10.28 25.66 19.95
N LYS A 85 -9.59 25.91 21.07
CA LYS A 85 -8.14 25.84 21.12
C LYS A 85 -7.60 24.43 20.84
N LEU A 86 -8.17 23.40 21.45
CA LEU A 86 -7.75 22.02 21.19
C LEU A 86 -8.09 21.58 19.77
N PHE A 87 -9.27 21.94 19.26
CA PHE A 87 -9.68 21.61 17.91
C PHE A 87 -8.77 22.25 16.86
N PHE A 88 -8.42 23.53 17.04
CA PHE A 88 -7.44 24.21 16.20
C PHE A 88 -6.10 23.45 16.16
N ILE A 89 -5.59 23.00 17.31
CA ILE A 89 -4.36 22.19 17.36
C ILE A 89 -4.55 20.86 16.60
N ALA A 90 -5.71 20.21 16.73
CA ALA A 90 -6.01 18.97 16.02
C ALA A 90 -5.96 19.13 14.49
N GLU A 91 -6.35 20.29 13.95
CA GLU A 91 -6.32 20.55 12.51
C GLU A 91 -4.90 20.54 11.92
N PHE A 92 -3.89 21.00 12.66
CA PHE A 92 -2.48 20.91 12.24
C PHE A 92 -1.98 19.47 12.20
N PHE A 93 -2.32 18.68 13.23
CA PHE A 93 -1.94 17.27 13.31
C PHE A 93 -2.65 16.44 12.24
N TYR A 94 -3.91 16.75 11.95
CA TYR A 94 -4.67 16.14 10.86
C TYR A 94 -4.04 16.49 9.49
N ALA A 95 -3.77 17.76 9.20
CA ALA A 95 -3.22 18.16 7.90
C ALA A 95 -1.83 17.54 7.66
N SER A 96 -0.99 17.47 8.69
CA SER A 96 0.32 16.81 8.61
C SER A 96 0.19 15.28 8.53
N GLY A 97 -0.71 14.68 9.33
CA GLY A 97 -0.98 13.25 9.35
C GLY A 97 -1.46 12.74 7.99
N ALA A 98 -2.50 13.35 7.44
CA ALA A 98 -3.05 13.04 6.13
C ALA A 98 -1.98 13.08 5.02
N ALA A 99 -1.18 14.15 4.96
CA ALA A 99 -0.12 14.29 3.97
C ALA A 99 0.95 13.18 4.11
N VAL A 100 1.39 12.86 5.34
CA VAL A 100 2.40 11.83 5.60
C VAL A 100 1.88 10.42 5.26
N ILE A 101 0.62 10.13 5.60
CA ILE A 101 -0.05 8.85 5.25
C ILE A 101 -0.10 8.70 3.73
N LYS A 102 -0.54 9.73 3.00
CA LYS A 102 -0.57 9.73 1.53
C LYS A 102 0.81 9.56 0.93
N CYS A 103 1.82 10.24 1.47
CA CYS A 103 3.20 10.05 1.03
C CYS A 103 3.67 8.61 1.20
N SER A 104 3.36 7.94 2.33
CA SER A 104 3.68 6.52 2.53
C SER A 104 3.02 5.61 1.48
N ILE A 105 1.75 5.84 1.18
CA ILE A 105 1.01 5.10 0.14
C ILE A 105 1.66 5.33 -1.23
N ALA A 106 1.95 6.58 -1.55
CA ALA A 106 2.58 7.00 -2.79
C ALA A 106 3.96 6.35 -2.97
N PHE A 107 4.79 6.31 -1.93
CA PHE A 107 6.08 5.60 -1.94
C PHE A 107 5.93 4.10 -2.14
N THR A 108 4.91 3.49 -1.51
CA THR A 108 4.60 2.06 -1.72
C THR A 108 4.25 1.80 -3.19
N LEU A 109 3.47 2.68 -3.82
CA LEU A 109 3.14 2.61 -5.24
C LEU A 109 4.37 2.85 -6.13
N LEU A 110 5.24 3.79 -5.76
CA LEU A 110 6.45 4.12 -6.50
C LEU A 110 7.39 2.91 -6.59
N ARG A 111 7.55 2.17 -5.48
CA ARG A 111 8.33 0.94 -5.44
C ARG A 111 7.79 -0.15 -6.39
N ILE A 112 6.48 -0.17 -6.62
CA ILE A 112 5.82 -1.14 -7.51
C ILE A 112 5.90 -0.67 -8.98
N ALA A 113 5.79 0.64 -9.21
CA ALA A 113 5.73 1.25 -10.55
C ALA A 113 7.08 1.66 -11.15
N ALA A 114 8.19 1.37 -10.45
CA ALA A 114 9.53 1.94 -10.72
C ALA A 114 10.04 1.80 -12.17
N SER A 115 9.51 0.86 -12.97
CA SER A 115 9.90 0.69 -14.37
C SER A 115 9.26 1.67 -15.35
N ARG A 116 8.19 2.40 -14.96
CA ARG A 116 7.44 3.29 -15.86
C ARG A 116 7.58 4.76 -15.45
N GLN A 117 8.41 5.50 -16.18
CA GLN A 117 8.75 6.90 -15.87
C GLN A 117 7.52 7.81 -15.73
N PHE A 118 6.50 7.68 -16.59
CA PHE A 118 5.27 8.48 -16.50
C PHE A 118 4.55 8.32 -15.15
N PHE A 119 4.44 7.10 -14.65
CA PHE A 119 3.79 6.82 -13.35
C PHE A 119 4.62 7.35 -12.18
N THR A 120 5.95 7.25 -12.27
CA THR A 120 6.86 7.83 -11.27
C THR A 120 6.66 9.33 -11.13
N TRP A 121 6.64 10.08 -12.24
CA TRP A 121 6.39 11.52 -12.21
C TRP A 121 5.01 11.85 -11.65
N ALA A 122 3.96 11.13 -12.06
CA ALA A 122 2.61 11.32 -11.51
C ALA A 122 2.54 11.10 -9.99
N ILE A 123 3.19 10.05 -9.47
CA ILE A 123 3.25 9.77 -8.03
C ILE A 123 3.97 10.88 -7.28
N ILE A 124 5.12 11.36 -7.81
CA ILE A 124 5.86 12.48 -7.21
C ILE A 124 5.01 13.75 -7.19
N SER A 125 4.28 14.04 -8.28
CA SER A 125 3.36 15.18 -8.33
C SER A 125 2.26 15.09 -7.27
N ILE A 126 1.70 13.91 -7.03
CA ILE A 126 0.69 13.69 -5.97
C ILE A 126 1.29 13.96 -4.59
N MET A 127 2.51 13.49 -4.33
CA MET A 127 3.20 13.73 -3.05
C MET A 127 3.45 15.22 -2.82
N VAL A 128 3.95 15.93 -3.84
CA VAL A 128 4.19 17.36 -3.77
C VAL A 128 2.87 18.12 -3.57
N ALA A 129 1.81 17.76 -4.29
CA ALA A 129 0.49 18.38 -4.14
C ALA A 129 -0.09 18.17 -2.73
N SER A 130 0.03 16.96 -2.18
CA SER A 130 -0.45 16.64 -0.82
C SER A 130 0.34 17.39 0.25
N GLY A 131 1.68 17.43 0.13
CA GLY A 131 2.53 18.16 1.06
C GLY A 131 2.33 19.68 0.99
N LEU A 132 2.25 20.24 -0.23
CA LEU A 132 2.06 21.66 -0.44
C LEU A 132 0.68 22.13 0.04
N SER A 133 -0.38 21.38 -0.25
CA SER A 133 -1.73 21.70 0.23
C SER A 133 -1.81 21.69 1.76
N ALA A 134 -1.17 20.73 2.43
CA ALA A 134 -1.08 20.70 3.89
C ALA A 134 -0.35 21.93 4.47
N ILE A 135 0.77 22.35 3.85
CA ILE A 135 1.51 23.55 4.27
C ILE A 135 0.66 24.81 4.07
N ILE A 136 0.01 24.95 2.91
CA ILE A 136 -0.89 26.08 2.62
C ILE A 136 -2.03 26.13 3.63
N PHE A 137 -2.63 24.99 3.95
CA PHE A 137 -3.68 24.88 4.95
C PHE A 137 -3.20 25.33 6.33
N MET A 138 -2.05 24.81 6.82
CA MET A 138 -1.50 25.21 8.13
C MET A 138 -1.18 26.69 8.21
N VAL A 139 -0.56 27.26 7.17
CA VAL A 139 -0.23 28.70 7.12
C VAL A 139 -1.51 29.52 7.05
N GLY A 140 -2.48 29.09 6.25
CA GLY A 140 -3.78 29.74 6.12
C GLY A 140 -4.54 29.78 7.44
N VAL A 141 -4.65 28.64 8.11
CA VAL A 141 -5.33 28.48 9.40
C VAL A 141 -4.64 29.28 10.50
N ALA A 142 -3.30 29.34 10.50
CA ALA A 142 -2.55 30.17 11.43
C ALA A 142 -2.79 31.69 11.25
N ASN A 143 -3.22 32.13 10.05
CA ASN A 143 -3.45 33.53 9.72
C ASN A 143 -4.95 33.91 9.63
N ILE A 144 -5.86 33.10 10.17
CA ILE A 144 -7.30 33.43 10.18
C ILE A 144 -7.59 34.66 11.04
N CYS A 145 -6.90 34.81 12.16
CA CYS A 145 -7.10 35.88 13.14
C CYS A 145 -5.79 36.55 13.53
N HIS A 146 -5.83 37.88 13.68
CA HIS A 146 -4.72 38.67 14.21
C HIS A 146 -5.17 39.47 15.45
N PRO A 147 -4.67 39.15 16.67
CA PRO A 147 -3.86 37.98 17.04
C PRO A 147 -4.67 36.67 17.05
N ILE A 148 -3.98 35.53 16.93
CA ILE A 148 -4.62 34.19 16.89
C ILE A 148 -5.43 33.88 18.17
N THR A 149 -5.08 34.50 19.30
CA THR A 149 -5.80 34.43 20.58
C THR A 149 -7.25 34.92 20.51
N THR A 150 -7.59 35.67 19.47
CA THR A 150 -8.96 36.14 19.19
C THR A 150 -9.87 34.99 18.78
N LEU A 151 -9.34 33.95 18.14
CA LEU A 151 -10.12 32.81 17.65
C LEU A 151 -10.89 32.10 18.78
N TRP A 152 -10.31 32.00 19.96
CA TRP A 152 -10.93 31.39 21.14
C TRP A 152 -11.35 32.40 22.21
N GLY A 153 -11.36 33.71 21.88
CA GLY A 153 -11.90 34.76 22.75
C GLY A 153 -11.01 35.17 23.93
N GLU A 154 -9.70 34.93 23.86
CA GLU A 154 -8.75 35.41 24.87
C GLU A 154 -8.34 36.87 24.65
N THR A 155 -8.46 37.35 23.41
CA THR A 155 -8.28 38.77 23.06
C THR A 155 -9.53 39.28 22.36
N THR A 156 -10.11 40.38 22.84
CA THR A 156 -11.35 40.97 22.29
C THR A 156 -11.10 42.04 21.22
N ASN A 157 -9.86 42.53 21.06
CA ASN A 157 -9.50 43.60 20.12
C ASN A 157 -8.90 43.09 18.79
N GLY A 158 -9.00 41.80 18.48
CA GLY A 158 -8.48 41.25 17.23
C GLY A 158 -9.50 41.22 16.10
N THR A 159 -8.99 41.09 14.88
CA THR A 159 -9.82 40.89 13.68
C THR A 159 -9.65 39.46 13.17
N CYS A 160 -10.76 38.84 12.76
CA CYS A 160 -10.79 37.50 12.19
C CYS A 160 -11.47 37.55 10.82
N ASN A 161 -10.95 36.78 9.86
CA ASN A 161 -11.53 36.66 8.53
C ASN A 161 -12.13 35.25 8.32
N PRO A 162 -13.43 35.04 8.62
CA PRO A 162 -14.05 33.71 8.51
C PRO A 162 -14.16 33.21 7.05
N LYS A 163 -14.13 34.11 6.06
CA LYS A 163 -14.14 33.72 4.64
C LYS A 163 -12.83 33.04 4.25
N LEU A 164 -11.71 33.56 4.74
CA LEU A 164 -10.38 33.02 4.49
C LEU A 164 -10.26 31.56 4.96
N ASP A 165 -10.83 31.24 6.13
CA ASP A 165 -10.86 29.86 6.65
C ASP A 165 -11.66 28.91 5.74
N SER A 166 -12.86 29.33 5.33
CA SER A 166 -13.73 28.54 4.45
C SER A 166 -13.08 28.27 3.09
N ASP A 167 -12.46 29.28 2.50
CA ASP A 167 -11.81 29.18 1.18
C ASP A 167 -10.58 28.26 1.22
N ILE A 168 -9.73 28.38 2.25
CA ILE A 168 -8.54 27.54 2.41
C ILE A 168 -8.90 26.09 2.71
N SER A 169 -9.89 25.89 3.58
CA SER A 169 -10.38 24.56 3.93
C SER A 169 -11.07 23.87 2.74
N PHE A 170 -11.75 24.63 1.87
CA PHE A 170 -12.28 24.13 0.60
C PHE A 170 -11.16 23.73 -0.37
N PHE A 171 -10.14 24.59 -0.53
CA PHE A 171 -8.98 24.30 -1.36
C PHE A 171 -8.26 23.02 -0.90
N PHE A 172 -7.99 22.89 0.40
CA PHE A 172 -7.34 21.71 0.97
C PHE A 172 -8.16 20.44 0.71
N SER A 173 -9.47 20.47 0.99
CA SER A 173 -10.36 19.33 0.77
C SER A 173 -10.44 18.92 -0.70
N ALA A 174 -10.43 19.88 -1.63
CA ALA A 174 -10.45 19.58 -3.06
C ALA A 174 -9.18 18.84 -3.53
N ILE A 175 -8.01 19.27 -3.05
CA ILE A 175 -6.74 18.58 -3.34
C ILE A 175 -6.73 17.18 -2.70
N GLU A 176 -7.24 17.04 -1.49
CA GLU A 176 -7.33 15.74 -0.81
C GLU A 176 -8.19 14.74 -1.60
N ILE A 177 -9.35 15.17 -2.11
CA ILE A 177 -10.22 14.33 -2.95
C ILE A 177 -9.50 13.91 -4.24
N VAL A 178 -8.87 14.87 -4.93
CA VAL A 178 -8.18 14.59 -6.20
C VAL A 178 -7.02 13.61 -5.99
N THR A 179 -6.25 13.81 -4.91
CA THR A 179 -5.11 12.93 -4.59
C THR A 179 -5.56 11.52 -4.18
N ASP A 180 -6.68 11.37 -3.48
CA ASP A 180 -7.26 10.06 -3.14
C ASP A 180 -7.65 9.28 -4.39
N PHE A 181 -8.42 9.89 -5.30
CA PHE A 181 -8.78 9.26 -6.56
C PHE A 181 -7.54 8.93 -7.40
N ALA A 182 -6.56 9.83 -7.45
CA ALA A 182 -5.32 9.60 -8.18
C ALA A 182 -4.56 8.38 -7.62
N LEU A 183 -4.38 8.29 -6.29
CA LEU A 183 -3.70 7.15 -5.64
C LEU A 183 -4.47 5.82 -5.80
N ALA A 184 -5.78 5.87 -6.01
CA ALA A 184 -6.62 4.70 -6.24
C ALA A 184 -6.59 4.20 -7.69
N ILE A 185 -6.66 5.13 -8.64
CA ILE A 185 -6.72 4.85 -10.07
C ILE A 185 -5.34 4.41 -10.58
N LEU A 186 -4.27 5.00 -10.07
CA LEU A 186 -2.91 4.76 -10.53
C LEU A 186 -2.47 3.28 -10.48
N PRO A 187 -2.64 2.53 -9.36
CA PRO A 187 -2.38 1.09 -9.35
C PRO A 187 -3.36 0.32 -10.24
N ALA A 188 -4.61 0.77 -10.42
CA ALA A 188 -5.57 0.08 -11.26
C ALA A 188 -5.14 0.11 -12.74
N ILE A 189 -4.70 1.28 -13.23
CA ILE A 189 -4.20 1.44 -14.60
C ILE A 189 -2.88 0.68 -14.79
N LEU A 190 -1.96 0.77 -13.81
CA LEU A 190 -0.68 0.05 -13.88
C LEU A 190 -0.86 -1.46 -14.06
N LEU A 191 -1.89 -2.02 -13.41
CA LEU A 191 -2.15 -3.46 -13.34
C LEU A 191 -3.12 -3.96 -14.43
N TRP A 192 -3.70 -3.07 -15.26
CA TRP A 192 -4.74 -3.43 -16.24
C TRP A 192 -4.20 -4.27 -17.42
N ASP A 193 -2.98 -3.99 -17.85
CA ASP A 193 -2.37 -4.60 -19.05
C ASP A 193 -1.65 -5.93 -18.76
N ILE A 194 -1.59 -6.33 -17.49
CA ILE A 194 -0.93 -7.57 -17.07
C ILE A 194 -2.02 -8.60 -16.83
N GLN A 195 -1.87 -9.83 -17.35
CA GLN A 195 -2.81 -10.94 -17.10
C GLN A 195 -2.85 -11.28 -15.60
N MET A 196 -3.73 -10.60 -14.86
CA MET A 196 -3.77 -10.69 -13.41
C MET A 196 -4.52 -11.91 -12.93
N LYS A 197 -3.93 -12.59 -11.93
CA LYS A 197 -4.62 -13.58 -11.10
C LYS A 197 -5.80 -12.89 -10.38
N LYS A 198 -6.91 -13.61 -10.20
CA LYS A 198 -8.15 -13.09 -9.57
C LYS A 198 -7.92 -12.41 -8.21
N THR A 199 -6.90 -12.84 -7.46
CA THR A 199 -6.48 -12.26 -6.17
C THR A 199 -5.98 -10.82 -6.27
N VAL A 200 -5.26 -10.46 -7.35
CA VAL A 200 -4.79 -9.08 -7.58
C VAL A 200 -5.96 -8.19 -7.98
N LYS A 201 -6.85 -8.68 -8.85
CA LYS A 201 -8.07 -7.98 -9.25
C LYS A 201 -8.93 -7.61 -8.04
N PHE A 202 -9.12 -8.55 -7.11
CA PHE A 202 -9.86 -8.30 -5.86
C PHE A 202 -9.19 -7.24 -4.98
N SER A 203 -7.86 -7.27 -4.85
CA SER A 203 -7.13 -6.26 -4.06
C SER A 203 -7.28 -4.84 -4.64
N VAL A 204 -7.28 -4.70 -5.96
CA VAL A 204 -7.48 -3.41 -6.64
C VAL A 204 -8.89 -2.88 -6.39
N ILE A 205 -9.92 -3.74 -6.44
CA ILE A 205 -11.31 -3.35 -6.16
C ILE A 205 -11.45 -2.83 -4.73
N ILE A 206 -10.82 -3.49 -3.75
CA ILE A 206 -10.86 -3.03 -2.36
C ILE A 206 -10.17 -1.67 -2.21
N ILE A 207 -8.99 -1.47 -2.81
CA ILE A 207 -8.27 -0.19 -2.75
C ILE A 207 -9.10 0.93 -3.37
N LEU A 208 -9.70 0.69 -4.52
CA LEU A 208 -10.58 1.66 -5.19
C LEU A 208 -11.81 1.97 -4.34
N GLY A 209 -12.43 0.96 -3.72
CA GLY A 209 -13.57 1.13 -2.82
C GLY A 209 -13.24 1.96 -1.57
N MET A 210 -12.10 1.73 -0.95
CA MET A 210 -11.66 2.52 0.21
C MET A 210 -11.35 3.97 -0.17
N ALA A 211 -10.75 4.20 -1.33
CA ALA A 211 -10.49 5.57 -1.80
C ALA A 211 -11.78 6.32 -2.12
N ALA A 212 -12.75 5.67 -2.78
CA ALA A 212 -14.07 6.25 -3.00
C ALA A 212 -14.75 6.60 -1.67
N PHE A 213 -14.63 5.72 -0.67
CA PHE A 213 -15.16 5.99 0.67
C PHE A 213 -14.46 7.15 1.37
N ALA A 214 -13.13 7.25 1.28
CA ALA A 214 -12.35 8.36 1.82
C ALA A 214 -12.73 9.70 1.14
N SER A 215 -12.91 9.70 -0.18
CA SER A 215 -13.42 10.87 -0.90
C SER A 215 -14.87 11.23 -0.52
N CYS A 216 -15.73 10.24 -0.26
CA CYS A 216 -17.06 10.53 0.28
C CYS A 216 -16.97 11.18 1.68
N ALA A 217 -16.06 10.72 2.54
CA ALA A 217 -15.84 11.29 3.86
C ALA A 217 -15.44 12.76 3.80
N THR A 218 -14.50 13.13 2.92
CA THR A 218 -14.06 14.51 2.73
C THR A 218 -15.15 15.40 2.12
N ILE A 219 -15.96 14.88 1.21
CA ILE A 219 -17.12 15.62 0.65
C ILE A 219 -18.15 15.91 1.75
N VAL A 220 -18.46 14.94 2.62
CA VAL A 220 -19.40 15.17 3.72
C VAL A 220 -18.82 16.19 4.71
N ARG A 221 -17.54 16.09 5.06
CA ARG A 221 -16.83 17.09 5.88
C ARG A 221 -16.98 18.50 5.30
N LEU A 222 -16.84 18.66 3.98
CA LEU A 222 -16.93 19.95 3.31
C LEU A 222 -18.29 20.63 3.49
N ARG A 223 -19.37 19.86 3.65
CA ARG A 223 -20.71 20.41 3.91
C ARG A 223 -20.84 21.01 5.31
N TYR A 224 -20.14 20.45 6.30
CA TYR A 224 -20.13 21.01 7.65
C TYR A 224 -19.23 22.24 7.75
N LEU A 225 -18.24 22.34 6.86
CA LEU A 225 -17.41 23.52 6.73
C LEU A 225 -18.19 24.73 6.21
N SER A 226 -19.19 24.58 5.34
CA SER A 226 -20.03 25.73 4.95
C SER A 226 -20.94 26.23 6.10
N LEU A 227 -21.25 25.36 7.06
CA LEU A 227 -21.92 25.75 8.31
C LEU A 227 -21.00 26.53 9.27
N TYR A 228 -19.67 26.48 9.08
CA TYR A 228 -18.68 27.25 9.84
C TYR A 228 -18.91 28.76 9.74
N SER A 229 -19.52 29.23 8.65
CA SER A 229 -19.88 30.65 8.47
C SER A 229 -20.80 31.20 9.57
N ASN A 230 -21.45 30.35 10.37
CA ASN A 230 -22.16 30.75 11.58
C ASN A 230 -21.25 30.61 12.81
N PRO A 231 -20.60 31.70 13.28
CA PRO A 231 -19.71 31.63 14.45
C PRO A 231 -20.43 31.20 15.73
N ALA A 232 -21.76 31.37 15.79
CA ALA A 232 -22.59 30.99 16.92
C ALA A 232 -22.63 29.47 17.16
N GLU A 233 -22.49 28.63 16.12
CA GLU A 233 -22.63 27.17 16.22
C GLU A 233 -21.35 26.42 15.79
N PHE A 234 -20.19 27.08 15.88
CA PHE A 234 -18.90 26.49 15.51
C PHE A 234 -18.64 25.14 16.19
N MET A 235 -18.90 25.04 17.51
CA MET A 235 -18.70 23.80 18.28
C MET A 235 -19.56 22.63 17.78
N PHE A 236 -20.77 22.89 17.29
CA PHE A 236 -21.64 21.86 16.74
C PHE A 236 -21.00 21.23 15.48
N SER A 237 -20.52 22.08 14.55
CA SER A 237 -19.88 21.62 13.31
C SER A 237 -18.57 20.86 13.56
N THR A 238 -17.80 21.21 14.60
CA THR A 238 -16.54 20.51 14.91
C THR A 238 -16.71 19.00 15.16
N GLY A 239 -17.86 18.57 15.66
CA GLY A 239 -18.13 17.15 15.96
C GLY A 239 -18.15 16.32 14.68
N ALA A 240 -18.94 16.76 13.69
CA ALA A 240 -19.01 16.10 12.40
C ALA A 240 -17.69 16.22 11.63
N ILE A 241 -17.06 17.40 11.63
CA ILE A 241 -15.77 17.61 10.96
C ILE A 241 -14.73 16.63 11.51
N GLY A 242 -14.53 16.59 12.84
CA GLY A 242 -13.58 15.70 13.47
C GLY A 242 -13.90 14.22 13.24
N LEU A 243 -15.19 13.85 13.21
CA LEU A 243 -15.61 12.46 12.97
C LEU A 243 -15.15 12.00 11.59
N TRP A 244 -15.41 12.81 10.57
CA TRP A 244 -15.02 12.49 9.19
C TRP A 244 -13.50 12.54 8.99
N SER A 245 -12.77 13.45 9.67
CA SER A 245 -11.30 13.47 9.67
C SER A 245 -10.69 12.15 10.17
N ILE A 246 -11.22 11.64 11.28
CA ILE A 246 -10.71 10.41 11.92
C ILE A 246 -11.01 9.18 11.07
N ILE A 247 -12.17 9.17 10.42
CA ILE A 247 -12.56 8.13 9.47
C ILE A 247 -11.63 8.13 8.25
N GLU A 248 -11.37 9.31 7.69
CA GLU A 248 -10.49 9.49 6.53
C GLU A 248 -9.06 8.97 6.80
N GLU A 249 -8.39 9.49 7.84
CA GLU A 249 -7.02 9.08 8.18
C GLU A 249 -6.95 7.59 8.55
N GLY A 250 -7.92 7.09 9.33
CA GLY A 250 -7.99 5.69 9.73
C GLY A 250 -8.12 4.75 8.52
N ILE A 251 -8.98 5.09 7.56
CA ILE A 251 -9.12 4.31 6.32
C ILE A 251 -7.88 4.44 5.45
N GLY A 252 -7.24 5.61 5.40
CA GLY A 252 -5.95 5.79 4.73
C GLY A 252 -4.87 4.85 5.25
N ILE A 253 -4.74 4.71 6.58
CA ILE A 253 -3.77 3.79 7.21
C ILE A 253 -4.08 2.33 6.88
N ILE A 254 -5.36 1.93 6.96
CA ILE A 254 -5.80 0.58 6.62
C ILE A 254 -5.53 0.29 5.14
N ALA A 255 -5.93 1.21 4.27
CA ALA A 255 -5.77 1.11 2.83
C ALA A 255 -4.31 1.01 2.41
N GLY A 256 -3.48 1.88 2.95
CA GLY A 256 -2.04 1.89 2.71
C GLY A 256 -1.34 0.63 3.20
N SER A 257 -1.93 -0.08 4.16
CA SER A 257 -1.38 -1.32 4.73
C SER A 257 -1.83 -2.58 3.98
N LEU A 258 -2.92 -2.54 3.21
CA LEU A 258 -3.39 -3.70 2.44
C LEU A 258 -2.34 -4.30 1.49
N PRO A 259 -1.55 -3.53 0.72
CA PRO A 259 -0.50 -4.10 -0.15
C PRO A 259 0.50 -4.96 0.62
N ALA A 260 0.86 -4.54 1.84
CA ALA A 260 1.75 -5.28 2.72
C ALA A 260 1.08 -6.50 3.34
N LEU A 261 -0.24 -6.50 3.54
CA LEU A 261 -1.00 -7.60 4.15
C LEU A 261 -1.48 -8.68 3.17
N ARG A 262 -1.34 -8.45 1.85
CA ARG A 262 -1.69 -9.40 0.78
C ARG A 262 -1.35 -10.89 1.04
N PRO A 263 -0.17 -11.30 1.52
CA PRO A 263 0.12 -12.73 1.72
C PRO A 263 -0.76 -13.37 2.80
N LEU A 264 -1.07 -12.66 3.88
CA LEU A 264 -1.90 -13.19 4.97
C LEU A 264 -3.35 -13.38 4.52
N LEU A 265 -3.85 -12.45 3.70
CA LEU A 265 -5.18 -12.56 3.10
C LEU A 265 -5.30 -13.80 2.19
N SER A 266 -4.22 -14.16 1.49
CA SER A 266 -4.17 -15.38 0.69
C SER A 266 -4.20 -16.65 1.53
N PHE A 267 -3.60 -16.66 2.72
CA PHE A 267 -3.64 -17.82 3.62
C PHE A 267 -4.99 -17.95 4.32
N SER A 268 -5.59 -16.84 4.78
CA SER A 268 -6.82 -16.89 5.57
C SER A 268 -8.09 -17.06 4.75
N ILE A 269 -8.14 -16.55 3.51
CA ILE A 269 -9.35 -16.62 2.66
C ILE A 269 -9.36 -17.90 1.82
N PHE A 270 -8.20 -18.46 1.48
CA PHE A 270 -8.10 -19.70 0.68
C PHE A 270 -7.79 -20.97 1.50
N GLY A 271 -7.45 -20.85 2.79
CA GLY A 271 -7.16 -21.98 3.68
C GLY A 271 -8.38 -22.75 4.20
N ARG A 272 -9.61 -22.44 3.74
CA ARG A 272 -10.84 -23.13 4.17
C ARG A 272 -11.53 -23.99 3.09
N SER A 273 -10.90 -24.21 1.94
CA SER A 273 -11.51 -25.00 0.87
C SER A 273 -10.54 -26.01 0.24
N SER A 274 -9.89 -26.86 1.04
CA SER A 274 -9.24 -28.10 0.53
C SER A 274 -9.08 -29.15 1.64
N ALA A 275 -10.17 -29.49 2.34
CA ALA A 275 -10.21 -30.67 3.20
C ALA A 275 -11.53 -31.42 2.97
N GLY A 276 -11.69 -31.91 1.75
CA GLY A 276 -12.70 -32.89 1.37
C GLY A 276 -11.97 -33.96 0.58
N GLY A 277 -11.48 -34.99 1.28
CA GLY A 277 -10.80 -36.12 0.68
C GLY A 277 -11.78 -36.96 -0.14
N SER A 278 -11.39 -37.26 -1.38
CA SER A 278 -11.81 -38.47 -2.07
C SER A 278 -10.66 -38.92 -2.95
N SER A 279 -9.76 -39.70 -2.36
CA SER A 279 -8.82 -40.54 -3.08
C SER A 279 -9.61 -41.63 -3.80
N SER A 280 -10.06 -41.37 -5.02
CA SER A 280 -10.55 -42.41 -5.92
C SER A 280 -9.34 -43.06 -6.59
N THR A 281 -8.94 -44.20 -6.04
CA THR A 281 -8.07 -45.20 -6.65
C THR A 281 -8.56 -45.52 -8.08
N PRO A 282 -7.70 -45.54 -9.11
CA PRO A 282 -8.10 -46.14 -10.38
C PRO A 282 -8.06 -47.67 -10.21
N SER A 283 -9.23 -48.29 -10.09
CA SER A 283 -9.37 -49.74 -10.20
C SER A 283 -9.06 -50.16 -11.64
N ASN A 284 -7.90 -50.79 -11.84
CA ASN A 284 -7.47 -51.37 -13.10
C ASN A 284 -8.36 -52.60 -13.41
N ASN A 285 -9.37 -52.43 -14.26
CA ASN A 285 -10.32 -53.48 -14.60
C ASN A 285 -9.72 -54.40 -15.68
N GLN A 286 -9.04 -55.44 -15.20
CA GLN A 286 -8.44 -56.50 -16.01
C GLN A 286 -9.56 -57.39 -16.59
N LYS A 287 -9.99 -57.12 -17.82
CA LYS A 287 -10.81 -58.08 -18.59
C LYS A 287 -9.89 -59.03 -19.34
N ARG A 288 -9.78 -60.24 -18.80
CA ARG A 288 -9.28 -61.43 -19.49
C ARG A 288 -10.22 -61.75 -20.67
N SER A 289 -9.65 -61.93 -21.85
CA SER A 289 -10.23 -62.81 -22.87
C SER A 289 -9.11 -63.67 -23.45
N TRP A 290 -9.39 -64.97 -23.48
CA TRP A 290 -8.52 -66.08 -23.76
C TRP A 290 -8.71 -66.50 -25.21
N SER A 291 -7.62 -66.57 -25.98
CA SER A 291 -7.41 -67.32 -27.22
C SER A 291 -5.92 -67.13 -27.53
N GLY A 292 -5.01 -68.08 -27.36
CA GLY A 292 -5.03 -69.46 -27.84
C GLY A 292 -4.37 -69.49 -29.22
N HIS A 293 -3.04 -69.62 -29.30
CA HIS A 293 -2.37 -70.34 -30.38
C HIS A 293 -0.87 -70.60 -30.08
N HIS A 294 -0.47 -71.80 -30.47
CA HIS A 294 0.78 -72.50 -30.23
C HIS A 294 2.02 -71.88 -30.89
N GLN A 295 3.08 -71.85 -30.09
CA GLN A 295 4.49 -72.16 -30.35
C GLN A 295 4.85 -72.79 -31.71
N LEU A 296 5.88 -72.24 -32.36
CA LEU A 296 6.96 -73.00 -33.02
C LEU A 296 8.16 -72.06 -33.27
N ASP A 297 9.20 -72.28 -32.46
CA ASP A 297 10.54 -71.72 -32.63
C ASP A 297 11.39 -72.75 -33.41
N SER A 298 12.19 -72.26 -34.36
CA SER A 298 13.23 -73.01 -35.06
C SER A 298 14.16 -72.01 -35.72
N GLY A 299 15.36 -71.81 -35.17
CA GLY A 299 16.42 -71.19 -35.96
C GLY A 299 17.59 -70.59 -35.20
N VAL A 300 18.63 -71.42 -35.06
CA VAL A 300 20.06 -71.07 -35.20
C VAL A 300 20.83 -70.60 -33.95
N LYS A 301 21.76 -71.48 -33.59
CA LYS A 301 22.92 -71.38 -32.69
C LYS A 301 23.88 -70.22 -33.01
N MET A 302 24.58 -69.77 -31.96
CA MET A 302 26.05 -69.79 -31.78
C MET A 302 26.45 -68.61 -30.89
N ASP A 303 27.53 -68.60 -30.11
CA ASP A 303 28.36 -69.57 -29.40
C ASP A 303 29.31 -68.67 -28.57
N THR A 304 29.79 -69.15 -27.41
CA THR A 304 31.08 -68.75 -26.76
C THR A 304 31.24 -67.28 -26.27
N LEU A 305 31.79 -66.92 -25.11
CA LEU A 305 32.90 -67.47 -24.27
C LEU A 305 32.92 -66.68 -22.90
N PRO A 306 33.84 -66.94 -21.94
CA PRO A 306 33.59 -67.63 -20.68
C PRO A 306 33.54 -66.74 -19.41
N ARG A 307 33.14 -67.40 -18.32
CA ARG A 307 33.17 -67.02 -16.91
C ARG A 307 34.52 -67.43 -16.28
N MET A 308 35.11 -66.60 -15.41
CA MET A 308 35.89 -67.11 -14.26
C MET A 308 36.12 -66.06 -13.16
N ASN A 309 35.90 -66.49 -11.92
CA ASN A 309 36.17 -65.79 -10.66
C ASN A 309 37.57 -66.17 -10.13
N SER A 310 38.25 -65.25 -9.43
CA SER A 310 39.14 -65.50 -8.28
C SER A 310 39.61 -64.15 -7.72
N VAL A 311 39.22 -63.75 -6.49
CA VAL A 311 39.90 -63.97 -5.18
C VAL A 311 41.06 -62.99 -4.89
N ASP A 312 41.03 -62.52 -3.65
CA ASP A 312 41.80 -61.50 -2.92
C ASP A 312 43.33 -61.40 -3.11
N GLY A 313 43.88 -60.24 -2.74
CA GLY A 313 45.29 -60.07 -2.38
C GLY A 313 45.78 -58.61 -2.41
N ASP A 314 46.13 -58.08 -1.24
CA ASP A 314 46.61 -56.72 -0.92
C ASP A 314 47.92 -56.26 -1.61
N VAL A 315 48.17 -54.93 -1.58
CA VAL A 315 49.41 -54.21 -1.15
C VAL A 315 49.68 -52.90 -1.93
N TYR A 316 50.06 -51.87 -1.15
CA TYR A 316 50.46 -50.47 -1.42
C TYR A 316 51.31 -50.13 -2.66
N GLY A 317 51.10 -48.92 -3.21
CA GLY A 317 52.05 -48.26 -4.13
C GLY A 317 51.61 -46.85 -4.59
N ASP A 318 52.48 -45.87 -4.34
CA ASP A 318 52.40 -44.41 -4.51
C ASP A 318 52.50 -43.94 -5.99
N GLY A 319 52.14 -42.68 -6.26
CA GLY A 319 52.66 -41.93 -7.42
C GLY A 319 51.68 -41.44 -8.50
N GLY A 320 51.26 -40.18 -8.38
CA GLY A 320 51.53 -39.17 -9.41
C GLY A 320 50.66 -39.04 -10.69
N SER A 321 50.17 -37.81 -10.87
CA SER A 321 50.17 -37.04 -12.13
C SER A 321 48.91 -37.00 -13.01
N GLU A 322 48.36 -35.79 -13.08
CA GLU A 322 47.77 -35.12 -14.25
C GLU A 322 46.59 -35.77 -15.00
N ARG A 323 45.44 -35.08 -14.96
CA ARG A 323 44.87 -34.45 -16.17
C ARG A 323 43.65 -33.58 -15.85
N HIS A 324 43.88 -32.28 -16.07
CA HIS A 324 42.94 -31.27 -16.55
C HIS A 324 41.72 -31.85 -17.29
N ILE A 325 40.52 -31.67 -16.74
CA ILE A 325 39.27 -31.90 -17.47
C ILE A 325 38.78 -30.56 -18.02
N LEU A 326 38.72 -30.53 -19.35
CA LEU A 326 38.46 -29.39 -20.22
C LEU A 326 37.06 -28.78 -20.01
N LYS A 327 36.99 -27.45 -19.98
CA LYS A 327 35.76 -26.66 -20.15
C LYS A 327 35.25 -26.82 -21.58
N ARG A 328 33.99 -27.25 -21.72
CA ARG A 328 33.25 -27.21 -22.98
C ARG A 328 32.54 -25.86 -23.09
N THR A 329 32.86 -25.09 -24.11
CA THR A 329 32.14 -23.86 -24.49
C THR A 329 31.49 -24.13 -25.84
N ASP A 330 30.18 -24.25 -25.89
CA ASP A 330 29.45 -24.41 -27.14
C ASP A 330 29.31 -23.03 -27.83
N VAL A 331 29.88 -22.89 -29.01
CA VAL A 331 29.74 -21.70 -29.87
C VAL A 331 29.00 -22.11 -31.14
N ALA A 332 27.80 -21.56 -31.32
CA ALA A 332 27.04 -21.70 -32.56
C ALA A 332 27.47 -20.60 -33.54
N VAL A 333 27.97 -20.99 -34.72
CA VAL A 333 28.31 -20.09 -35.83
C VAL A 333 27.25 -20.27 -36.91
N THR A 334 26.37 -19.28 -37.08
CA THR A 334 25.46 -19.19 -38.23
C THR A 334 26.14 -18.41 -39.36
N SER A 335 26.52 -19.12 -40.41
CA SER A 335 26.96 -18.56 -41.69
C SER A 335 25.75 -18.36 -42.59
N ASN A 336 25.40 -17.11 -42.91
CA ASN A 336 24.50 -16.79 -44.00
C ASN A 336 25.32 -16.26 -45.17
N ALA A 337 25.45 -17.08 -46.21
CA ALA A 337 26.05 -16.70 -47.49
C ALA A 337 25.15 -15.66 -48.20
N ARG A 338 25.78 -14.60 -48.70
CA ARG A 338 25.17 -13.48 -49.41
C ARG A 338 25.12 -13.77 -50.91
N SER A 339 23.92 -13.77 -51.51
CA SER A 339 23.72 -13.57 -52.94
C SER A 339 23.65 -12.07 -53.27
N THR A 340 24.28 -11.71 -54.37
CA THR A 340 24.46 -10.39 -54.99
C THR A 340 23.16 -9.63 -55.27
N ILE A 341 23.12 -8.31 -55.01
CA ILE A 341 22.70 -7.22 -55.93
C ILE A 341 22.98 -5.85 -55.26
N SER A 342 23.30 -4.87 -56.10
CA SER A 342 23.87 -3.52 -55.91
C SER A 342 23.19 -2.58 -54.90
N GLY A 343 24.00 -1.74 -54.24
CA GLY A 343 23.53 -0.45 -53.71
C GLY A 343 24.29 0.08 -52.50
N ALA A 344 25.37 0.83 -52.76
CA ALA A 344 25.70 2.10 -52.13
C ALA A 344 25.92 2.21 -50.58
N TRP A 345 27.20 2.47 -50.27
CA TRP A 345 27.75 3.35 -49.22
C TRP A 345 27.78 2.89 -47.74
N GLU A 346 28.99 2.48 -47.42
CA GLU A 346 29.68 2.29 -46.16
C GLU A 346 29.84 3.58 -45.32
N ARG A 347 29.75 3.48 -43.99
CA ARG A 347 30.49 4.38 -43.08
C ARG A 347 30.77 3.75 -41.70
N SER A 348 31.99 3.22 -41.59
CA SER A 348 32.97 3.25 -40.49
C SER A 348 32.57 3.21 -39.00
N GLN A 349 33.08 2.16 -38.33
CA GLN A 349 33.84 2.10 -37.06
C GLN A 349 33.65 3.16 -35.97
N VAL A 350 33.51 2.70 -34.72
CA VAL A 350 34.47 3.03 -33.63
C VAL A 350 34.65 1.81 -32.70
N LEU A 351 35.92 1.41 -32.52
CA LEU A 351 36.42 0.44 -31.54
C LEU A 351 36.56 1.12 -30.17
N GLY A 352 36.30 0.40 -29.07
CA GLY A 352 36.86 0.79 -27.78
C GLY A 352 36.17 0.22 -26.55
N PHE A 353 36.52 -1.01 -26.15
CA PHE A 353 36.53 -1.36 -24.73
C PHE A 353 37.54 -2.49 -24.46
N LYS A 354 38.58 -2.18 -23.69
CA LYS A 354 39.42 -3.15 -22.97
C LYS A 354 39.44 -2.74 -21.49
N PRO A 355 39.06 -3.62 -20.56
CA PRO A 355 39.57 -3.62 -19.21
C PRO A 355 40.77 -4.58 -19.06
N GLN A 356 41.62 -4.18 -18.11
CA GLN A 356 42.79 -4.77 -17.43
C GLN A 356 42.73 -6.28 -17.11
N PRO A 357 43.85 -6.93 -16.68
CA PRO A 357 44.66 -6.59 -15.50
C PRO A 357 45.80 -5.59 -15.72
#